data_AF-A0A3B9I5M2-F1
#
_entry.id   AF-A0A3B9I5M2-F1
#
_cell.length_a   1.000
_cell.length_b   1.000
_cell.length_c   1.000
_cell.angle_alpha   90.00
_cell.angle_beta   90.00
_cell.angle_gamma   90.00
#
_symmetry.space_group_name_H-M   'P 1'
#
loop_
_entity.id
_entity.type
_entity.pdbx_description
1 polymer ?
#
loop_
_entity_poly.entity_id
_entity_poly.type
_entity_poly.pdbx_seq_one_letter_code
_entity_poly.pdbx_strand_id
1 'polypeptide(L)'
;MSFFAVESVSDPISTWRFIGLDNYTKLFGTEIFKQSMINIANIWVVGGIGVMAVSLFFAVSLTNGMKQVKFIRSVIYLPNVVSAIAMGTMWISYVYNSSYGLLHNIFKTIGLNKLSETLWTGPG
;
A
#
# COMPACT_ATOMS: atom_id res chain seq x y z
N MET A 1 -21.27 -6.62 -17.18
CA MET A 1 -19.96 -5.98 -17.45
C MET A 1 -18.86 -7.02 -17.67
N SER A 2 -18.53 -7.91 -16.73
CA SER A 2 -17.36 -8.79 -16.92
C SER A 2 -17.55 -9.91 -17.97
N PHE A 3 -18.76 -10.48 -18.10
CA PHE A 3 -19.06 -11.52 -19.11
C PHE A 3 -19.75 -10.99 -20.38
N PHE A 4 -20.00 -9.69 -20.43
CA PHE A 4 -20.73 -9.03 -21.52
C PHE A 4 -19.85 -7.93 -22.12
N ALA A 5 -19.85 -7.79 -23.45
CA ALA A 5 -19.26 -6.65 -24.11
C ALA A 5 -20.19 -5.45 -23.93
N VAL A 6 -19.64 -4.38 -23.34
CA VAL A 6 -20.30 -3.10 -23.11
C VAL A 6 -19.32 -2.06 -23.63
N GLU A 7 -19.70 -1.28 -24.64
CA GLU A 7 -18.81 -0.28 -25.25
C GLU A 7 -18.78 1.00 -24.41
N SER A 8 -19.90 1.38 -23.81
CA SER A 8 -20.02 2.52 -22.90
C SER A 8 -20.82 2.16 -21.64
N VAL A 9 -20.40 2.70 -20.49
CA VAL A 9 -21.06 2.46 -19.18
C VAL A 9 -22.53 2.90 -19.18
N SER A 10 -22.89 3.81 -20.08
CA SER A 10 -24.26 4.34 -20.23
C SER A 10 -25.12 3.57 -21.25
N ASP A 11 -24.61 2.49 -21.85
CA ASP A 11 -25.33 1.76 -22.88
C ASP A 11 -26.54 0.98 -22.32
N PRO A 12 -27.68 0.96 -23.02
CA PRO A 12 -28.84 0.16 -22.62
C PRO A 12 -28.49 -1.32 -22.48
N ILE A 13 -29.07 -2.01 -21.50
CA ILE A 13 -28.85 -3.45 -21.28
C ILE A 13 -29.17 -4.30 -22.53
N SER A 14 -30.03 -3.82 -23.43
CA SER A 14 -30.36 -4.49 -24.68
C SER A 14 -29.22 -4.55 -25.70
N THR A 15 -28.20 -3.68 -25.59
CA THR A 15 -27.02 -3.71 -26.48
C THR A 15 -25.89 -4.56 -25.91
N TRP A 16 -26.02 -5.07 -24.68
CA TRP A 16 -24.99 -5.87 -24.04
C TRP A 16 -24.89 -7.24 -24.69
N ARG A 17 -23.73 -7.56 -25.25
CA ARG A 17 -23.49 -8.85 -25.92
C ARG A 17 -22.80 -9.81 -24.97
N PHE A 18 -23.32 -11.02 -24.77
CA PHE A 18 -22.60 -12.04 -23.98
C PHE A 18 -21.35 -12.50 -24.74
N ILE A 19 -20.18 -12.37 -24.11
CA ILE A 19 -18.87 -12.72 -24.70
C ILE A 19 -18.09 -13.72 -23.84
N GLY A 20 -18.72 -14.30 -22.82
CA GLY A 20 -18.08 -15.27 -21.93
C GLY A 20 -16.85 -14.68 -21.24
N LEU A 21 -15.70 -15.35 -21.38
CA LEU A 21 -14.45 -15.00 -20.69
C LEU A 21 -13.50 -14.10 -21.48
N ASP A 22 -13.89 -13.61 -22.65
CA ASP A 22 -13.02 -12.84 -23.56
C ASP A 22 -12.46 -11.55 -22.91
N ASN A 23 -13.22 -10.92 -22.02
CA ASN A 23 -12.72 -9.77 -21.26
C ASN A 23 -11.56 -10.14 -20.32
N TYR A 24 -11.58 -11.32 -19.71
CA TYR A 24 -10.54 -11.76 -18.81
C TYR A 24 -9.27 -12.13 -19.59
N THR A 25 -9.38 -12.86 -20.70
CA THR A 25 -8.22 -13.21 -21.53
C THR A 25 -7.54 -11.96 -22.10
N LYS A 26 -8.31 -10.96 -22.54
CA LYS A 26 -7.79 -9.65 -22.93
C LYS A 26 -7.07 -8.96 -21.77
N LEU A 27 -7.66 -8.93 -20.57
CA LEU A 27 -7.08 -8.32 -19.39
C LEU A 27 -5.72 -8.95 -19.02
N PHE A 28 -5.64 -10.28 -18.98
CA PHE A 28 -4.40 -11.02 -18.70
C PHE A 28 -3.30 -10.78 -19.76
N GLY A 29 -3.68 -10.38 -20.97
CA GLY A 29 -2.76 -10.00 -22.03
C GLY A 29 -2.14 -8.61 -21.86
N THR A 30 -2.75 -7.72 -21.07
CA THR A 30 -2.25 -6.35 -20.91
C THR A 30 -1.08 -6.25 -19.94
N GLU A 31 -0.08 -5.45 -20.32
CA GLU A 31 1.12 -5.24 -19.48
C GLU A 31 0.78 -4.55 -18.16
N ILE A 32 -0.17 -3.61 -18.18
CA ILE A 32 -0.64 -2.88 -16.99
C ILE A 32 -1.21 -3.85 -15.95
N PHE A 33 -2.00 -4.84 -16.37
CA PHE A 33 -2.57 -5.82 -15.46
C PHE A 33 -1.49 -6.71 -14.83
N LYS A 34 -0.55 -7.21 -15.65
CA LYS A 34 0.59 -8.01 -15.15
C LYS A 34 1.44 -7.23 -14.17
N GLN A 35 1.78 -5.98 -14.49
CA GLN A 35 2.55 -5.12 -13.61
C GLN A 35 1.81 -4.84 -12.29
N SER A 36 0.51 -4.58 -12.36
CA SER A 36 -0.32 -4.36 -11.17
C SER A 36 -0.38 -5.60 -10.26
N MET A 37 -0.51 -6.79 -10.86
CA MET A 37 -0.47 -8.06 -10.12
C MET A 37 0.88 -8.29 -9.44
N ILE A 38 1.98 -8.01 -10.14
CA ILE A 38 3.34 -8.11 -9.56
C ILE A 38 3.50 -7.12 -8.42
N ASN A 39 3.05 -5.87 -8.58
CA ASN A 39 3.13 -4.85 -7.54
C ASN A 39 2.33 -5.26 -6.29
N ILE A 40 1.11 -5.77 -6.46
CA ILE A 40 0.29 -6.27 -5.36
C ILE A 40 0.96 -7.45 -4.66
N ALA A 41 1.47 -8.42 -5.43
CA ALA A 41 2.17 -9.57 -4.88
C ALA A 41 3.42 -9.13 -4.09
N ASN A 42 4.19 -8.19 -4.60
CA ASN A 42 5.37 -7.65 -3.92
C ASN A 42 5.00 -6.94 -2.61
N ILE A 43 3.95 -6.11 -2.61
CA ILE A 43 3.47 -5.45 -1.38
C ILE A 43 3.04 -6.49 -0.35
N TRP A 44 2.33 -7.54 -0.77
CA TRP A 44 1.87 -8.58 0.13
C TRP A 44 3.00 -9.43 0.69
N VAL A 45 3.95 -9.85 -0.14
CA VAL A 45 5.06 -10.70 0.28
C VAL A 45 6.03 -9.90 1.15
N VAL A 46 6.55 -8.78 0.64
CA VAL A 46 7.55 -7.98 1.35
C VAL A 46 6.94 -7.31 2.58
N GLY A 47 5.77 -6.68 2.41
CA GLY A 47 5.06 -6.03 3.50
C GLY A 47 4.56 -7.04 4.53
N GLY A 48 3.99 -8.16 4.09
CA GLY A 48 3.49 -9.21 4.99
C GLY A 48 4.60 -9.87 5.80
N ILE A 49 5.72 -10.24 5.16
CA ILE A 49 6.89 -10.79 5.87
C ILE A 49 7.46 -9.76 6.86
N GLY A 50 7.58 -8.49 6.46
CA GLY A 50 8.06 -7.42 7.32
C GLY A 50 7.19 -7.21 8.56
N VAL A 51 5.87 -7.14 8.38
CA VAL A 51 4.90 -7.01 9.49
C VAL A 51 4.95 -8.25 10.40
N MET A 52 5.03 -9.45 9.83
CA MET A 52 5.13 -10.69 10.62
C MET A 52 6.40 -10.72 11.46
N ALA A 53 7.55 -10.38 10.87
CA ALA A 53 8.82 -10.33 11.59
C ALA A 53 8.79 -9.33 12.76
N VAL A 54 8.30 -8.11 12.51
CA VAL A 54 8.21 -7.06 13.53
C VAL A 54 7.20 -7.42 14.63
N SER A 55 6.04 -7.96 14.26
CA SER A 55 5.02 -8.38 15.23
C SER A 55 5.52 -9.52 16.13
N LEU A 56 6.23 -10.50 15.56
CA LEU A 56 6.84 -11.59 16.31
C LEU A 56 7.95 -11.09 17.24
N PHE A 57 8.79 -10.17 16.77
CA PHE A 57 9.80 -9.51 17.59
C PHE A 57 9.19 -8.85 18.82
N PHE A 58 8.14 -8.03 18.63
CA PHE A 58 7.42 -7.42 19.75
C PHE A 58 6.74 -8.45 20.64
N ALA A 59 6.12 -9.49 20.08
CA ALA A 59 5.45 -10.54 20.85
C ALA A 59 6.42 -11.25 21.80
N VAL A 60 7.59 -11.67 21.31
CA VAL A 60 8.63 -12.32 22.13
C VAL A 60 9.19 -11.36 23.17
N SER A 61 9.46 -10.11 22.78
CA SER A 61 9.97 -9.10 23.71
C SER A 61 9.01 -8.84 24.87
N LEU A 62 7.70 -8.85 24.61
CA LEU A 62 6.67 -8.56 25.62
C LEU A 62 6.41 -9.73 26.58
N THR A 63 6.72 -10.96 26.17
CA THR A 63 6.52 -12.17 26.99
C THR A 63 7.53 -12.27 28.15
N ASN A 64 8.72 -11.67 28.03
CA ASN A 64 9.84 -11.82 28.97
C ASN A 64 9.72 -11.00 30.29
N GLY A 65 8.53 -10.84 30.86
CA GLY A 65 8.39 -10.30 32.23
C GLY A 65 8.75 -8.82 32.40
N MET A 66 8.56 -7.99 31.37
CA MET A 66 8.82 -6.54 31.46
C MET A 66 7.91 -5.90 32.52
N LYS A 67 8.45 -5.00 33.36
CA LYS A 67 7.67 -4.36 34.45
C LYS A 67 6.53 -3.46 33.96
N GLN A 68 6.58 -2.95 32.72
CA GLN A 68 5.59 -2.02 32.16
C GLN A 68 4.88 -2.55 30.89
N VAL A 69 4.63 -3.86 30.80
CA VAL A 69 3.95 -4.51 29.65
C VAL A 69 2.64 -3.81 29.26
N LYS A 70 1.83 -3.36 30.24
CA LYS A 70 0.54 -2.72 29.97
C LYS A 70 0.67 -1.42 29.16
N PHE A 71 1.65 -0.59 29.49
CA PHE A 71 1.88 0.68 28.77
C PHE A 71 2.40 0.44 27.35
N ILE A 72 3.39 -0.44 27.21
CA ILE A 72 3.99 -0.77 25.91
C ILE A 72 2.95 -1.38 24.98
N ARG A 73 2.09 -2.27 25.51
CA ARG A 73 0.97 -2.83 24.76
C ARG A 73 0.07 -1.72 24.20
N SER A 74 -0.37 -0.77 25.04
CA SER A 74 -1.22 0.34 24.58
C SER A 74 -0.59 1.17 23.45
N VAL A 75 0.72 1.47 23.54
CA VAL A 75 1.42 2.24 22.50
C VAL A 75 1.50 1.46 21.18
N ILE A 76 1.81 0.16 21.21
CA ILE A 76 1.89 -0.67 20.01
C ILE A 76 0.51 -0.82 19.34
N TYR A 77 -0.58 -0.84 20.11
CA TYR A 77 -1.93 -0.93 19.56
C TYR A 77 -2.52 0.41 19.13
N LEU A 78 -1.95 1.54 19.57
CA LEU A 78 -2.47 2.87 19.26
C LEU A 78 -2.66 3.14 17.75
N PRO A 79 -1.73 2.76 16.85
CA PRO A 79 -1.89 3.00 15.42
C PRO A 79 -3.10 2.27 14.81
N ASN A 80 -3.48 1.11 15.36
CA ASN A 80 -4.61 0.31 14.87
C ASN A 80 -5.97 0.98 15.15
N VAL A 81 -6.00 1.99 16.02
CA VAL A 81 -7.22 2.77 16.32
C VAL A 81 -7.46 3.84 15.25
N VAL A 82 -6.42 4.26 14.53
CA VAL A 82 -6.51 5.29 13.48
C VAL A 82 -7.04 4.66 12.18
N SER A 83 -7.93 5.37 11.49
CA SER A 83 -8.44 4.94 10.19
C SER A 83 -7.31 4.74 9.17
N ALA A 84 -7.37 3.63 8.42
CA ALA A 84 -6.40 3.32 7.38
C ALA A 84 -6.30 4.46 6.34
N ILE A 85 -7.42 5.10 6.00
CA ILE A 85 -7.43 6.23 5.07
C ILE A 85 -6.67 7.42 5.65
N ALA A 86 -6.93 7.77 6.92
CA ALA A 86 -6.26 8.88 7.59
C ALA A 86 -4.75 8.64 7.74
N MET A 87 -4.36 7.40 8.05
CA MET A 87 -2.95 7.03 8.13
C MET A 87 -2.25 7.13 6.78
N GLY A 88 -2.88 6.61 5.72
CA GLY A 88 -2.36 6.73 4.36
C GLY A 88 -2.17 8.18 3.92
N THR A 89 -3.20 9.02 4.09
CA THR A 89 -3.12 10.43 3.69
C THR A 89 -2.12 11.23 4.52
N MET A 90 -2.01 10.96 5.81
CA MET A 90 -1.00 11.59 6.68
C MET A 90 0.41 11.30 6.17
N TRP A 91 0.72 10.02 5.91
CA TRP A 91 2.05 9.63 5.45
C TRP A 91 2.36 10.18 4.06
N ILE A 92 1.42 10.11 3.12
CA ILE A 92 1.59 10.67 1.77
C ILE A 92 1.84 12.19 1.83
N SER A 93 1.05 12.90 2.63
CA SER A 93 1.05 14.37 2.63
C SER A 93 2.17 14.99 3.45
N TYR A 94 2.57 14.35 4.56
CA TYR A 94 3.51 14.92 5.53
C TYR A 94 4.84 14.18 5.61
N VAL A 95 4.89 12.89 5.28
CA VAL A 95 6.13 12.10 5.40
C VAL A 95 6.82 11.95 4.05
N TYR A 96 6.09 11.48 3.05
CA TYR A 96 6.62 11.13 1.72
C TYR A 96 6.65 12.29 0.71
N ASN A 97 6.14 13.47 1.08
CA ASN A 97 6.16 14.62 0.21
C ASN A 97 7.62 15.05 -0.11
N SER A 98 7.97 15.11 -1.39
CA SER A 98 9.34 15.40 -1.84
C SER A 98 9.73 16.87 -1.74
N SER A 99 8.80 17.79 -1.47
CA SER A 99 9.07 19.23 -1.39
C SER A 99 9.25 19.72 0.05
N TYR A 100 8.48 19.17 0.99
CA TYR A 100 8.50 19.63 2.39
C TYR A 100 8.29 18.49 3.41
N GLY A 101 8.21 17.24 2.96
CA GLY A 101 7.94 16.11 3.83
C GLY A 101 9.04 15.87 4.85
N LEU A 102 8.70 15.13 5.91
CA LEU A 102 9.63 14.76 6.96
C LEU A 102 10.89 14.06 6.40
N LEU A 103 10.71 13.12 5.46
CA LEU A 103 11.85 12.43 4.84
C LEU A 103 12.71 13.37 4.00
N HIS A 104 12.09 14.28 3.24
CA HIS A 104 12.82 15.29 2.46
C HIS A 104 13.75 16.10 3.36
N ASN A 105 13.20 16.65 4.46
CA ASN A 105 13.96 17.47 5.39
C ASN A 105 15.09 16.68 6.07
N ILE A 106 14.83 15.45 6.53
CA ILE A 106 15.84 14.59 7.15
C ILE A 106 16.98 14.30 6.16
N PHE A 107 16.66 13.87 4.93
CA PHE A 107 17.69 13.57 3.93
C PHE A 107 18.49 14.80 3.53
N LYS A 108 17.84 15.97 3.42
CA LYS A 108 18.50 17.24 3.13
C LYS A 108 19.46 17.66 4.25
N THR A 109 19.06 17.52 5.52
CA THR A 109 19.92 17.84 6.67
C THR A 109 21.15 16.94 6.76
N ILE A 110 21.03 15.67 6.35
CA ILE A 110 22.14 14.70 6.37
C ILE A 110 22.99 14.79 5.06
N GLY A 111 22.62 15.66 4.11
CA GLY A 111 23.35 15.89 2.86
C GLY A 111 23.02 14.90 1.72
N LEU A 112 21.98 14.07 1.89
CA LEU A 112 21.52 13.08 0.91
C LEU A 112 20.53 13.69 -0.08
N ASN A 113 20.98 14.69 -0.87
CA ASN A 113 20.12 15.46 -1.78
C ASN A 113 19.33 14.58 -2.77
N LYS A 114 19.96 13.54 -3.32
CA LYS A 114 19.31 12.60 -4.25
C LYS A 114 18.11 11.87 -3.64
N LEU A 115 18.22 11.46 -2.38
CA LEU A 115 17.13 10.79 -1.66
C LEU A 115 16.06 11.78 -1.19
N SER A 116 16.44 13.04 -0.95
CA SER A 116 15.49 14.10 -0.57
C SER A 116 14.54 14.45 -1.71
N GLU A 117 15.01 14.42 -2.95
CA GLU A 117 14.23 14.77 -4.15
C GLU A 117 13.48 13.56 -4.73
N THR A 118 13.69 12.36 -4.19
CA THR A 118 13.05 11.15 -4.69
C THR A 118 11.54 11.17 -4.38
N LEU A 119 10.72 10.89 -5.40
CA LEU A 119 9.28 10.74 -5.24
C LEU A 119 8.97 9.32 -4.76
N TRP A 120 8.89 9.13 -3.44
CA TRP A 120 8.67 7.84 -2.78
C TRP A 120 7.35 7.16 -3.15
N THR A 121 6.37 7.92 -3.64
CA THR A 121 5.06 7.43 -4.11
C THR A 121 4.91 7.49 -5.63
N GLY A 122 5.99 7.76 -6.36
CA GLY A 122 5.98 7.87 -7.81
C GLY A 122 5.84 6.51 -8.50
N PRO A 123 5.39 6.47 -9.76
CA PRO A 123 5.58 5.27 -10.57
C PRO A 123 7.09 5.01 -10.68
N GLY A 124 7.52 3.87 -10.15
CA GLY A 124 8.90 3.38 -10.28
C GLY A 124 9.22 2.91 -11.69
#